data_AF-A0A7C1S244-F1
#
_entry.id   AF-A0A7C1S244-F1
#
_cell.length_a   1.000
_cell.length_b   1.000
_cell.length_c   1.000
_cell.angle_alpha   90.00
_cell.angle_beta   90.00
_cell.angle_gamma   90.00
#
_symmetry.space_group_name_H-M   'P 1'
#
loop_
_entity.id
_entity.type
_entity.pdbx_description
1 polymer ?
#
loop_
_entity_poly.entity_id
_entity_poly.type
_entity_poly.pdbx_seq_one_letter_code
_entity_poly.pdbx_strand_id
1 'polypeptide(L)' 'MASQGILKIIESSEKTVAEMLNSEDFVVIGLFELRPDEIKHLLEYYTQRNYLVEFGKGFPAPGSQESHPYAIIRKAFF' A
#
# COMPACT_ATOMS: atom_id res chain seq x y z
N MET A 1 -3.48 2.27 23.08
CA MET A 1 -4.25 2.43 21.83
C MET A 1 -3.58 1.57 20.78
N ALA A 2 -4.22 0.51 20.31
CA ALA A 2 -3.74 -0.25 19.17
C ALA A 2 -4.38 0.38 17.92
N SER A 3 -3.58 1.02 17.06
CA SER A 3 -4.06 1.49 15.76
C SER A 3 -4.56 0.28 14.96
N GLN A 4 -5.83 0.28 14.58
CA GLN A 4 -6.40 -0.72 13.69
C GLN A 4 -6.04 -0.31 12.26
N GLY A 5 -5.10 -1.01 11.63
CA GLY A 5 -4.85 -0.84 10.20
C GLY A 5 -5.85 -1.66 9.40
N ILE A 6 -6.55 -1.04 8.46
CA ILE A 6 -7.44 -1.74 7.54
C ILE A 6 -6.61 -2.41 6.44
N LEU A 7 -6.65 -3.74 6.39
CA LEU A 7 -6.15 -4.53 5.27
C LEU A 7 -7.19 -4.46 4.14
N LYS A 8 -7.01 -3.56 3.16
CA LYS A 8 -7.91 -3.47 1.99
C LYS A 8 -7.11 -3.66 0.72
N ILE A 9 -7.60 -4.57 -0.12
CA ILE A 9 -7.08 -4.82 -1.46
C ILE A 9 -7.64 -3.70 -2.33
N ILE A 10 -6.77 -2.81 -2.81
CA ILE A 10 -7.16 -1.62 -3.57
C ILE A 10 -6.83 -1.88 -5.03
N GLU A 11 -7.87 -1.86 -5.88
CA GLU A 11 -7.73 -1.72 -7.33
C GLU A 11 -7.09 -0.36 -7.63
N SER A 12 -5.78 -0.40 -7.93
CA SER A 12 -4.90 0.54 -8.64
C SER A 12 -5.29 2.02 -8.83
N SER A 13 -5.84 2.72 -7.84
CA SER A 13 -6.01 4.17 -7.93
C SER A 13 -5.25 4.89 -6.82
N GLU A 14 -4.27 5.73 -7.20
CA GLU A 14 -3.54 6.63 -6.29
C GLU A 14 -4.49 7.46 -5.43
N LYS A 15 -5.65 7.80 -6.00
CA LYS A 15 -6.72 8.54 -5.34
C LYS A 15 -7.32 7.75 -4.17
N THR A 16 -7.55 6.45 -4.33
CA THR A 16 -8.10 5.58 -3.27
C THR A 16 -7.11 5.44 -2.12
N VAL A 17 -5.83 5.25 -2.42
CA VAL A 17 -4.79 5.13 -1.39
C VAL A 17 -4.63 6.44 -0.62
N ALA A 18 -4.62 7.59 -1.31
CA ALA A 18 -4.55 8.90 -0.67
C ALA A 18 -5.78 9.20 0.20
N GLU A 19 -6.99 8.86 -0.27
CA GLU A 19 -8.22 8.98 0.51
C GLU A 19 -8.19 8.11 1.77
N MET A 20 -7.72 6.86 1.66
CA MET A 20 -7.58 5.98 2.82
C MET A 20 -6.52 6.49 3.79
N LEU A 21 -5.40 7.00 3.29
CA LEU A 21 -4.40 7.64 4.12
C LEU A 21 -4.96 8.87 4.84
N ASN A 22 -6.03 9.55 4.40
CA ASN A 22 -6.59 10.64 5.22
C ASN A 22 -7.15 10.14 6.56
N SER A 23 -7.79 8.97 6.57
CA SER A 23 -8.47 8.41 7.74
C SER A 23 -7.61 7.44 8.53
N GLU A 24 -6.64 6.80 7.89
CA GLU A 24 -5.81 5.74 8.47
C GLU A 24 -4.37 6.20 8.72
N ASP A 25 -3.68 5.52 9.65
CA ASP A 25 -2.25 5.73 9.91
C ASP A 25 -1.37 5.14 8.79
N PHE A 26 -1.80 4.03 8.21
CA PHE A 26 -1.14 3.34 7.12
C PHE A 26 -2.12 2.58 6.23
N VAL A 27 -1.70 2.31 5.00
CA VAL A 27 -2.44 1.50 4.01
C VAL A 27 -1.54 0.39 3.52
N VAL A 28 -2.09 -0.82 3.38
CA VAL A 28 -1.39 -1.97 2.82
C VAL A 28 -1.92 -2.22 1.41
N ILE A 29 -1.02 -2.32 0.43
CA ILE A 29 -1.36 -2.48 -0.98
C ILE A 29 -0.69 -3.75 -1.50
N GLY A 30 -1.50 -4.70 -2.00
CA GLY A 30 -0.99 -5.83 -2.75
C GLY A 30 -0.47 -5.39 -4.11
N LEU A 31 0.72 -5.86 -4.51
CA LEU A 31 1.36 -5.46 -5.76
C LEU A 31 1.18 -6.49 -6.89
N PHE A 32 0.36 -7.52 -6.69
CA PHE A 32 0.23 -8.66 -7.61
C PHE A 32 -0.54 -8.35 -8.91
N GLU A 33 -1.36 -7.29 -8.92
CA GLU A 33 -2.09 -6.84 -10.12
C GLU A 33 -1.37 -5.71 -10.86
N LEU A 34 -0.28 -5.20 -10.30
CA LEU A 34 0.47 -4.07 -10.84
C LEU A 34 1.69 -4.55 -11.63
N ARG A 35 1.95 -3.92 -12.78
CA ARG A 35 3.18 -4.13 -13.53
C ARG A 35 4.36 -3.47 -12.80
N PRO A 36 5.61 -3.92 -13.02
CA PRO A 36 6.78 -3.35 -12.34
C PRO A 36 6.95 -1.84 -12.51
N ASP A 37 6.58 -1.28 -13.67
CA ASP A 37 6.57 0.16 -13.94
C ASP A 37 5.51 0.91 -13.15
N GLU A 38 4.31 0.33 -12.99
CA GLU A 38 3.22 0.89 -12.18
C GLU A 38 3.57 0.87 -10.69
N ILE A 39 4.18 -0.22 -10.22
CA ILE A 39 4.73 -0.32 -8.87
C ILE A 39 5.75 0.80 -8.67
N LYS A 40 6.73 0.94 -9.57
CA LYS A 40 7.75 1.99 -9.47
C LYS A 40 7.14 3.39 -9.40
N HIS A 41 6.16 3.69 -10.26
CA HIS A 41 5.49 5.00 -10.28
C HIS A 41 4.76 5.29 -8.96
N LEU A 42 3.98 4.32 -8.47
CA LEU A 42 3.26 4.42 -7.20
C LEU A 42 4.22 4.71 -6.04
N LEU A 43 5.34 4.00 -5.97
CA LEU A 43 6.33 4.16 -4.91
C LEU A 43 7.00 5.53 -4.95
N GLU A 44 7.42 5.98 -6.14
CA GLU A 44 8.00 7.31 -6.33
C GLU A 44 7.01 8.41 -5.92
N TYR A 45 5.73 8.25 -6.28
CA TYR A 45 4.66 9.18 -5.93
C TYR A 45 4.52 9.39 -4.42
N TYR A 46 4.53 8.32 -3.62
CA TYR A 46 4.36 8.40 -2.16
C TYR A 46 5.65 8.80 -1.45
N THR A 47 6.79 8.33 -1.93
CA THR A 47 8.11 8.72 -1.37
C THR A 47 8.33 10.23 -1.52
N GLN A 48 7.97 10.82 -2.66
CA GLN A 48 8.07 12.27 -2.88
C GLN A 48 7.13 13.10 -1.98
N ARG A 49 6.05 12.50 -1.47
CA ARG A 49 5.04 13.17 -0.64
C ARG A 49 5.25 12.95 0.85
N ASN A 50 6.47 12.60 1.27
CA ASN A 50 6.81 12.37 2.67
C ASN A 50 6.00 11.22 3.31
N TYR A 51 5.64 10.19 2.54
CA TYR A 51 5.16 8.94 3.11
C TYR A 51 6.31 7.97 3.28
N LEU A 52 6.27 7.19 4.36
CA LEU A 52 7.13 6.04 4.55
C LEU A 52 6.55 4.87 3.76
N VAL A 53 7.40 4.22 2.95
CA VAL A 53 7.00 3.05 2.16
C VAL A 53 7.85 1.85 2.56
N GLU A 54 7.21 0.78 3.05
CA GLU A 54 7.87 -0.45 3.49
C GLU A 54 7.42 -1.64 2.62
N PHE A 55 8.35 -2.51 2.24
CA PHE A 55 8.05 -3.69 1.43
C PHE A 55 7.92 -4.95 2.29
N GLY A 56 6.96 -5.79 1.93
CA GLY A 56 6.80 -7.10 2.54
C GLY A 56 6.44 -8.19 1.54
N LYS A 57 6.47 -9.43 2.04
CA LYS A 57 6.02 -10.64 1.35
C LYS A 57 4.99 -11.35 2.21
N GLY A 58 4.01 -12.01 1.60
CA GLY A 58 3.00 -12.76 2.34
C GLY A 58 1.61 -12.13 2.33
N PHE A 59 1.32 -11.24 1.37
CA PHE A 59 -0.03 -10.73 1.17
C PHE A 59 -0.81 -11.74 0.29
N PRO A 60 -1.89 -12.36 0.80
CA PRO A 60 -2.69 -13.29 0.00
C PRO A 60 -3.49 -12.52 -1.04
N ALA A 61 -3.40 -12.91 -2.31
CA ALA A 61 -4.27 -12.37 -3.35
C ALA A 61 -5.69 -12.95 -3.20
N PRO A 62 -6.75 -12.21 -3.57
CA PRO A 62 -8.12 -12.74 -3.55
C PRO A 62 -8.20 -14.03 -4.37
N GLY A 63 -8.72 -15.10 -3.76
CA GLY A 63 -8.88 -16.38 -4.46
C GLY A 63 -7.58 -17.18 -4.65
N SER A 64 -6.45 -16.73 -4.09
CA SER A 64 -5.17 -17.45 -4.11
C SER A 64 -4.59 -17.59 -2.70
N GLN A 65 -4.00 -18.75 -2.41
CA GLN A 65 -3.16 -18.94 -1.21
C GLN A 65 -1.70 -18.55 -1.45
N GLU A 66 -1.37 -18.13 -2.67
CA GLU A 66 -0.02 -17.71 -3.02
C GLU A 66 0.33 -16.39 -2.30
N SER A 67 1.56 -16.34 -1.79
CA SER A 67 2.08 -15.18 -1.07
C SER A 67 2.65 -14.17 -2.06
N HIS A 68 2.01 -13.01 -2.17
CA HIS A 68 2.41 -11.96 -3.09
C HIS A 68 3.16 -10.82 -2.39
N PRO A 69 3.96 -10.04 -3.16
CA PRO A 69 4.58 -8.83 -2.67
C PRO A 69 3.52 -7.77 -2.34
N TYR A 70 3.78 -6.99 -1.30
CA TYR A 70 2.95 -5.85 -0.91
C TYR A 70 3.81 -4.68 -0.45
N ALA A 71 3.21 -3.50 -0.46
CA ALA A 71 3.78 -2.29 0.12
C ALA A 71 2.89 -1.79 1.27
N ILE A 72 3.51 -1.32 2.34
CA ILE A 72 2.86 -0.55 3.41
C ILE A 72 3.22 0.90 3.18
N ILE A 73 2.21 1.76 3.07
CA ILE A 73 2.38 3.20 2.93
C ILE A 73 1.88 3.83 4.22
N ARG A 74 2.74 4.54 4.93
CA ARG A 74 2.45 5.15 6.23
C ARG A 74 2.75 6.65 6.18
N LYS A 75 1.95 7.46 6.87
CA LYS A 75 2.27 8.88 7.09
C LYS A 75 3.58 8.99 7.86
N ALA A 76 4.53 9.78 7.37
CA ALA A 76 5.70 10.12 8.15
C ALA A 76 5.36 11.26 9.13
N PHE A 77 5.67 11.06 10.42
CA PHE A 77 5.50 12.06 11.47
C PHE A 77 6.82 12.84 11.58
N PHE A 78 6.92 13.99 10.90
CA PHE A 78 8.06 14.91 11.01
C PHE A 78 7.67 16.15 11.81
#